data_AF-A0A951HEE7-F1
#
_entry.id   AF-A0A951HEE7-F1
#
_cell.length_a   1.000
_cell.length_b   1.000
_cell.length_c   1.000
_cell.angle_alpha   90.00
_cell.angle_beta   90.00
_cell.angle_gamma   90.00
#
_symmetry.space_group_name_H-M   'P 1'
#
loop_
_entity.id
_entity.type
_entity.pdbx_description
1 polymer ?
#
loop_
_entity_poly.entity_id
_entity_poly.type
_entity_poly.pdbx_seq_one_letter_code
_entity_poly.pdbx_strand_id
1 'polypeptide(L)'
;MIRVGLSLLALAWGGAAAAAGPASVPFVGCPSDGQQGPQPAPRRGAVPAVPAAAAAQLAYYASGDLGVLAPRGWNCFGLYGSNGSILIVTPEPHGARDLLASPSSPLRGPAVQMSSSVGGTSGRFEVANVIARAFPAQMAFARRVAAEGIGDPLPRGPYPTDHMVRLRPNAVGYTTPAGREGLGTDSRLVPSDRPIDGVAVLDTSGDWNLLKLDVRLPAAQAGLATPILNAELPRRGVRR
;
A
#
# COMPACT_ATOMS: atom_id res chain seq x y z
N MET A 1 -20.46 -78.27 -2.10
CA MET A 1 -19.73 -77.21 -2.82
C MET A 1 -20.19 -75.87 -2.26
N ILE A 2 -19.40 -75.23 -1.39
CA ILE A 2 -19.74 -73.93 -0.78
C ILE A 2 -18.58 -72.98 -1.08
N ARG A 3 -18.85 -71.91 -1.83
CA ARG A 3 -17.94 -70.78 -2.06
C ARG A 3 -18.24 -69.73 -0.99
N VAL A 4 -17.25 -69.39 -0.16
CA VAL A 4 -17.30 -68.20 0.70
C VAL A 4 -16.32 -67.18 0.12
N GLY A 5 -16.85 -66.06 -0.35
CA GLY A 5 -16.09 -64.93 -0.87
C GLY A 5 -15.54 -64.07 0.26
N LEU A 6 -14.25 -63.73 0.17
CA LEU A 6 -13.53 -62.87 1.09
C LEU A 6 -13.60 -61.43 0.54
N SER A 7 -14.33 -60.53 1.21
CA SER A 7 -14.38 -59.12 0.84
C SER A 7 -13.30 -58.33 1.58
N LEU A 8 -12.45 -57.65 0.79
CA LEU A 8 -11.48 -56.65 1.22
C LEU A 8 -12.18 -55.40 1.76
N LEU A 9 -11.73 -54.90 2.91
CA LEU A 9 -11.93 -53.51 3.32
C LEU A 9 -10.60 -52.76 3.21
N ALA A 10 -10.51 -51.85 2.23
CA ALA A 10 -9.45 -50.87 2.12
C ALA A 10 -9.81 -49.65 2.97
N LEU A 11 -8.97 -49.32 3.96
CA LEU A 11 -9.04 -48.09 4.74
C LEU A 11 -8.34 -46.97 3.97
N ALA A 12 -9.10 -46.02 3.43
CA ALA A 12 -8.58 -44.78 2.90
C ALA A 12 -8.41 -43.76 4.04
N TRP A 13 -7.16 -43.37 4.33
CA TRP A 13 -6.86 -42.23 5.21
C TRP A 13 -7.01 -40.92 4.41
N GLY A 14 -8.16 -40.28 4.54
CA GLY A 14 -8.36 -38.89 4.14
C GLY A 14 -7.83 -37.96 5.23
N GLY A 15 -6.58 -37.51 5.10
CA GLY A 15 -6.07 -36.40 5.90
C GLY A 15 -6.75 -35.10 5.49
N ALA A 16 -7.73 -34.64 6.27
CA ALA A 16 -8.29 -33.31 6.12
C ALA A 16 -7.21 -32.29 6.47
N ALA A 17 -6.69 -31.57 5.46
CA ALA A 17 -5.86 -30.40 5.69
C ALA A 17 -6.72 -29.35 6.42
N ALA A 18 -6.49 -29.19 7.71
CA ALA A 18 -7.14 -28.13 8.49
C ALA A 18 -6.75 -26.77 7.88
N ALA A 19 -7.72 -26.07 7.34
CA ALA A 19 -7.52 -24.69 6.89
C ALA A 19 -7.09 -23.84 8.09
N ALA A 20 -5.84 -23.40 8.10
CA ALA A 20 -5.32 -22.52 9.13
C ALA A 20 -6.12 -21.21 9.15
N GLY A 21 -6.74 -20.90 10.29
CA GLY A 21 -7.52 -19.68 10.48
C GLY A 21 -6.68 -18.40 10.34
N PRO A 22 -7.33 -17.24 10.20
CA PRO A 22 -6.62 -15.96 10.17
C PRO A 22 -5.79 -15.76 11.44
N ALA A 23 -4.48 -15.54 11.28
CA ALA A 23 -3.57 -15.28 12.39
C ALA A 23 -3.32 -13.78 12.52
N SER A 24 -3.19 -13.28 13.75
CA SER A 24 -2.85 -11.88 14.01
C SER A 24 -1.37 -11.62 13.73
N VAL A 25 -1.06 -10.50 13.06
CA VAL A 25 0.31 -10.01 12.95
C VAL A 25 0.65 -9.12 14.15
N PRO A 26 1.94 -8.99 14.53
CA PRO A 26 2.36 -8.01 15.53
C PRO A 26 2.00 -6.58 15.12
N PHE A 27 1.60 -5.75 16.08
CA PHE A 27 1.42 -4.31 15.90
C PHE A 27 2.74 -3.57 16.20
N VAL A 28 3.14 -2.67 15.32
CA VAL A 28 4.34 -1.83 15.47
C VAL A 28 3.93 -0.37 15.31
N GLY A 29 4.11 0.41 16.38
CA GLY A 29 3.92 1.86 16.33
C GLY A 29 5.11 2.55 15.68
N CYS A 30 4.82 3.51 14.81
CA CYS A 30 5.81 4.29 14.08
C CYS A 30 5.77 5.74 14.58
N PRO A 31 6.91 6.30 15.02
CA PRO A 31 6.99 7.73 15.32
C PRO A 31 6.85 8.53 14.03
N SER A 32 6.48 9.80 14.15
CA SER A 32 6.34 10.69 13.01
C SER A 32 6.84 12.09 13.29
N ASP A 33 7.09 12.85 12.23
CA ASP A 33 7.43 14.28 12.30
C ASP A 33 6.85 15.01 11.08
N GLY A 34 6.66 16.31 11.21
CA GLY A 34 5.90 17.07 10.22
C GLY A 34 5.69 18.52 10.61
N GLN A 35 4.64 19.12 10.03
CA GLN A 35 4.36 20.56 10.18
C GLN A 35 4.18 21.01 11.63
N GLN A 36 3.73 20.14 12.53
CA GLN A 36 3.52 20.45 13.95
C GLN A 36 4.61 19.86 14.87
N GLY A 37 5.69 19.34 14.29
CA GLY A 37 6.82 18.75 15.01
C GLY A 37 6.67 17.24 15.32
N PRO A 38 7.62 16.68 16.09
CA PRO A 38 7.66 15.24 16.35
C PRO A 38 6.45 14.74 17.13
N GLN A 39 5.92 13.57 16.75
CA GLN A 39 4.85 12.87 17.44
C GLN A 39 5.30 11.46 17.87
N PRO A 40 4.90 11.00 19.07
CA PRO A 40 5.28 9.68 19.55
C PRO A 40 4.56 8.57 18.77
N ALA A 41 5.20 7.40 18.70
CA ALA A 41 4.61 6.21 18.11
C ALA A 41 3.31 5.78 18.81
N PRO A 42 2.25 5.39 18.08
CA PRO A 42 1.05 4.84 18.68
C PRO A 42 1.36 3.51 19.38
N ARG A 43 0.76 3.27 20.55
CA ARG A 43 1.04 2.06 21.36
C ARG A 43 0.15 0.86 21.02
N ARG A 44 -0.99 1.11 20.35
CA ARG A 44 -1.98 0.10 19.98
C ARG A 44 -2.79 0.57 18.78
N GLY A 45 -3.39 -0.37 18.05
CA GLY A 45 -4.31 -0.09 16.95
C GLY A 45 -4.99 -1.37 16.47
N ALA A 46 -6.01 -1.22 15.63
CA ALA A 46 -6.66 -2.35 14.99
C ALA A 46 -5.71 -2.97 13.95
N VAL A 47 -5.56 -4.29 13.98
CA VAL A 47 -4.69 -5.03 13.06
C VAL A 47 -5.57 -5.77 12.05
N PRO A 48 -5.29 -5.66 10.74
CA PRO A 48 -6.05 -6.40 9.73
C PRO A 48 -5.78 -7.91 9.85
N ALA A 49 -6.84 -8.72 9.66
CA ALA A 49 -6.71 -10.16 9.54
C ALA A 49 -6.04 -10.54 8.21
N VAL A 50 -5.04 -11.42 8.28
CA VAL A 50 -4.27 -11.93 7.13
C VAL A 50 -4.23 -13.47 7.11
N PRO A 51 -4.01 -14.10 5.95
CA PRO A 51 -3.78 -15.54 5.87
C PRO A 51 -2.59 -15.96 6.76
N ALA A 52 -2.70 -17.11 7.45
CA ALA A 52 -1.68 -17.57 8.39
C ALA A 52 -0.27 -17.64 7.80
N ALA A 53 -0.14 -18.09 6.54
CA ALA A 53 1.15 -18.17 5.84
C ALA A 53 1.83 -16.80 5.67
N ALA A 54 1.05 -15.74 5.46
CA ALA A 54 1.56 -14.37 5.37
C ALA A 54 1.79 -13.78 6.77
N ALA A 55 0.94 -14.12 7.74
CA ALA A 55 1.02 -13.62 9.11
C ALA A 55 2.39 -13.87 9.76
N ALA A 56 3.01 -15.02 9.47
CA ALA A 56 4.31 -15.38 10.01
C ALA A 56 5.46 -14.45 9.59
N GLN A 57 5.33 -13.79 8.43
CA GLN A 57 6.38 -12.95 7.83
C GLN A 57 6.07 -11.46 7.91
N LEU A 58 4.86 -11.08 8.32
CA LEU A 58 4.39 -9.70 8.33
C LEU A 58 4.25 -9.15 9.76
N ALA A 59 4.26 -7.82 9.83
CA ALA A 59 3.80 -7.01 10.96
C ALA A 59 2.93 -5.88 10.41
N TYR A 60 2.07 -5.31 11.27
CA TYR A 60 1.26 -4.14 10.94
C TYR A 60 1.89 -2.90 11.57
N TYR A 61 2.36 -1.99 10.72
CA TYR A 61 3.03 -0.75 11.09
C TYR A 61 2.02 0.39 11.04
N ALA A 62 2.00 1.28 12.03
CA ALA A 62 1.02 2.36 12.08
C ALA A 62 1.60 3.69 12.60
N SER A 63 1.19 4.79 11.98
CA SER A 63 1.52 6.18 12.34
C SER A 63 0.29 7.06 12.11
N GLY A 64 -0.18 7.75 13.16
CA GLY A 64 -1.42 8.54 13.08
C GLY A 64 -2.58 7.67 12.60
N ASP A 65 -3.26 8.11 11.54
CA ASP A 65 -4.38 7.39 10.92
C ASP A 65 -3.97 6.40 9.82
N LEU A 66 -2.67 6.31 9.51
CA LEU A 66 -2.14 5.35 8.55
C LEU A 66 -1.68 4.08 9.24
N GLY A 67 -1.92 2.95 8.58
CA GLY A 67 -1.21 1.72 8.89
C GLY A 67 -1.18 0.76 7.71
N VAL A 68 -0.15 -0.07 7.66
CA VAL A 68 0.14 -0.94 6.51
C VAL A 68 0.82 -2.23 6.96
N LEU A 69 0.55 -3.32 6.24
CA LEU A 69 1.31 -4.55 6.38
C LEU A 69 2.67 -4.42 5.67
N ALA A 70 3.73 -4.85 6.33
CA ALA A 70 5.06 -4.94 5.72
C ALA A 70 5.85 -6.09 6.36
N PRO A 71 7.01 -6.49 5.79
CA PRO A 71 7.84 -7.52 6.38
C PRO A 71 8.16 -7.22 7.85
N ARG A 72 8.12 -8.27 8.68
CA ARG A 72 8.40 -8.15 10.11
C ARG A 72 9.85 -7.76 10.36
N GLY A 73 10.08 -6.94 11.37
CA GLY A 73 11.41 -6.53 11.82
C GLY A 73 12.01 -5.37 11.01
N TRP A 74 11.22 -4.76 10.14
CA TRP A 74 11.58 -3.52 9.46
C TRP A 74 11.38 -2.32 10.38
N ASN A 75 12.00 -1.22 10.02
CA ASN A 75 11.89 0.07 10.68
C ASN A 75 10.79 0.88 10.02
N CYS A 76 10.23 1.85 10.74
CA CYS A 76 9.22 2.72 10.17
C CYS A 76 9.27 4.15 10.70
N PHE A 77 8.81 5.08 9.86
CA PHE A 77 8.69 6.49 10.19
C PHE A 77 7.52 7.13 9.44
N GLY A 78 6.79 8.01 10.11
CA GLY A 78 5.69 8.77 9.54
C GLY A 78 6.09 10.20 9.20
N LEU A 79 5.54 10.73 8.11
CA LEU A 79 5.58 12.14 7.77
C LEU A 79 4.16 12.67 7.69
N TYR A 80 3.93 13.91 8.13
CA TYR A 80 2.62 14.51 8.02
C TYR A 80 2.69 16.03 7.77
N GLY A 81 1.63 16.55 7.17
CA GLY A 81 1.50 17.96 6.86
C GLY A 81 0.11 18.30 6.34
N SER A 82 -0.07 19.53 5.87
CA SER A 82 -1.37 19.96 5.35
C SER A 82 -1.83 19.15 4.13
N ASN A 83 -0.92 18.56 3.36
CA ASN A 83 -1.24 17.73 2.19
C ASN A 83 -1.73 16.32 2.56
N GLY A 84 -1.49 15.85 3.78
CA GLY A 84 -1.83 14.52 4.23
C GLY A 84 -0.72 13.86 5.03
N SER A 85 -0.53 12.55 4.85
CA SER A 85 0.43 11.76 5.62
C SER A 85 1.10 10.69 4.76
N ILE A 86 2.32 10.31 5.13
CA ILE A 86 3.07 9.20 4.55
C ILE A 86 3.58 8.33 5.69
N LEU A 87 3.41 7.02 5.59
CA LEU A 87 4.06 6.03 6.43
C LEU A 87 5.04 5.23 5.57
N ILE A 88 6.31 5.25 5.95
CA ILE A 88 7.40 4.56 5.27
C ILE A 88 7.86 3.42 6.17
N VAL A 89 7.99 2.23 5.59
CA VAL A 89 8.53 1.03 6.26
C VAL A 89 9.66 0.46 5.41
N THR A 90 10.84 0.31 6.00
CA THR A 90 12.09 -0.05 5.30
C THR A 90 12.95 -0.99 6.14
N PRO A 91 13.82 -1.82 5.54
CA PRO A 91 14.80 -2.60 6.30
C PRO A 91 15.74 -1.70 7.11
N GLU A 92 16.24 -0.63 6.49
CA GLU A 92 17.13 0.36 7.12
C GLU A 92 16.34 1.41 7.90
N PRO A 93 16.86 1.92 9.04
CA PRO A 93 16.19 2.96 9.80
C PRO A 93 16.29 4.33 9.10
N HIS A 94 15.14 5.00 9.01
CA HIS A 94 15.00 6.39 8.55
C HIS A 94 14.26 7.23 9.59
N GLY A 95 14.40 8.55 9.54
CA GLY A 95 13.75 9.46 10.49
C GLY A 95 13.55 10.88 9.95
N ALA A 96 13.29 11.82 10.86
CA ALA A 96 13.06 13.21 10.49
C ALA A 96 14.28 13.82 9.75
N ARG A 97 15.49 13.50 10.21
CA ARG A 97 16.74 14.14 9.73
C ARG A 97 16.99 13.93 8.24
N ASP A 98 16.74 12.74 7.73
CA ASP A 98 16.90 12.40 6.32
C ASP A 98 15.59 12.62 5.55
N LEU A 99 14.46 12.15 6.07
CA LEU A 99 13.20 12.22 5.33
C LEU A 99 12.62 13.64 5.20
N LEU A 100 12.87 14.57 6.13
CA LEU A 100 12.40 15.96 5.99
C LEU A 100 13.36 16.85 5.18
N ALA A 101 14.58 16.40 4.90
CA ALA A 101 15.58 17.16 4.13
C ALA A 101 15.30 17.20 2.61
N SER A 102 14.02 17.19 2.20
CA SER A 102 13.55 17.19 0.80
C SER A 102 14.34 18.16 -0.08
N PRO A 103 14.72 17.80 -1.33
CA PRO A 103 14.47 16.55 -2.05
C PRO A 103 15.59 15.48 -1.90
N SER A 104 16.45 15.59 -0.89
CA SER A 104 17.76 14.91 -0.86
C SER A 104 17.78 13.45 -0.38
N SER A 105 16.65 12.87 0.06
CA SER A 105 16.61 11.49 0.60
C SER A 105 15.69 10.57 -0.20
N PRO A 106 16.10 10.20 -1.43
CA PRO A 106 15.38 9.23 -2.24
C PRO A 106 15.53 7.80 -1.70
N LEU A 107 14.45 7.03 -1.73
CA LEU A 107 14.47 5.62 -1.35
C LEU A 107 14.74 4.75 -2.58
N ARG A 108 15.99 4.27 -2.68
CA ARG A 108 16.43 3.35 -3.75
C ARG A 108 16.23 1.88 -3.39
N GLY A 109 16.35 1.56 -2.10
CA GLY A 109 16.23 0.20 -1.58
C GLY A 109 14.79 -0.29 -1.42
N PRO A 110 14.59 -1.47 -0.82
CA PRO A 110 13.27 -1.99 -0.50
C PRO A 110 12.50 -1.05 0.44
N ALA A 111 11.22 -0.84 0.16
CA ALA A 111 10.33 -0.07 1.00
C ALA A 111 8.87 -0.47 0.78
N VAL A 112 8.06 -0.31 1.82
CA VAL A 112 6.61 -0.25 1.74
C VAL A 112 6.21 1.17 2.14
N GLN A 113 5.51 1.88 1.26
CA GLN A 113 5.09 3.25 1.51
C GLN A 113 3.58 3.37 1.36
N MET A 114 2.91 3.78 2.43
CA MET A 114 1.51 4.17 2.43
C MET A 114 1.41 5.70 2.44
N SER A 115 0.66 6.29 1.52
CA SER A 115 0.43 7.73 1.44
C SER A 115 -1.06 8.03 1.45
N SER A 116 -1.49 8.98 2.27
CA SER A 116 -2.80 9.60 2.19
C SER A 116 -2.66 11.05 1.75
N SER A 117 -3.44 11.45 0.76
CA SER A 117 -3.58 12.84 0.33
C SER A 117 -5.00 13.32 0.52
N VAL A 118 -5.15 14.51 1.12
CA VAL A 118 -6.45 15.09 1.47
C VAL A 118 -6.88 16.11 0.41
N GLY A 119 -7.95 15.83 -0.33
CA GLY A 119 -8.39 16.70 -1.43
C GLY A 119 -9.02 18.02 -1.01
N GLY A 120 -9.39 18.17 0.26
CA GLY A 120 -9.86 19.43 0.83
C GLY A 120 -8.73 20.44 1.13
N THR A 121 -7.47 20.03 1.00
CA THR A 121 -6.30 20.83 1.40
C THR A 121 -5.27 20.90 0.26
N SER A 122 -3.99 21.21 0.56
CA SER A 122 -2.89 21.11 -0.40
C SER A 122 -2.72 19.70 -0.99
N GLY A 123 -3.33 18.66 -0.42
CA GLY A 123 -3.29 17.29 -0.97
C GLY A 123 -4.04 17.16 -2.30
N ARG A 124 -4.93 18.11 -2.62
CA ARG A 124 -5.72 18.10 -3.86
C ARG A 124 -4.90 18.07 -5.14
N PHE A 125 -3.69 18.62 -5.12
CA PHE A 125 -2.79 18.57 -6.29
C PHE A 125 -2.32 17.15 -6.57
N GLU A 126 -1.96 16.40 -5.53
CA GLU A 126 -1.60 14.99 -5.64
C GLU A 126 -2.80 14.14 -6.09
N VAL A 127 -3.96 14.37 -5.48
CA VAL A 127 -5.22 13.71 -5.87
C VAL A 127 -5.54 13.98 -7.36
N ALA A 128 -5.41 15.23 -7.81
CA ALA A 128 -5.65 15.62 -9.19
C ALA A 128 -4.65 14.99 -10.17
N ASN A 129 -3.36 14.95 -9.82
CA ASN A 129 -2.32 14.31 -10.62
C ASN A 129 -2.59 12.82 -10.80
N VAL A 130 -2.88 12.10 -9.72
CA VAL A 130 -3.21 10.67 -9.80
C VAL A 130 -4.51 10.43 -10.55
N ILE A 131 -5.52 11.29 -10.39
CA ILE A 131 -6.75 11.22 -11.19
C ILE A 131 -6.46 11.35 -12.69
N ALA A 132 -5.65 12.34 -13.07
CA ALA A 132 -5.29 12.59 -14.45
C ALA A 132 -4.49 11.44 -15.09
N ARG A 133 -3.78 10.65 -14.27
CA ARG A 133 -3.06 9.45 -14.73
C ARG A 133 -3.94 8.22 -14.84
N ALA A 134 -4.78 7.93 -13.85
CA ALA A 134 -5.37 6.60 -13.68
C ALA A 134 -6.91 6.56 -13.55
N PHE A 135 -7.58 7.69 -13.35
CA PHE A 135 -9.00 7.76 -13.05
C PHE A 135 -9.76 8.68 -14.02
N PRO A 136 -9.86 8.32 -15.32
CA PRO A 136 -10.50 9.14 -16.33
C PRO A 136 -11.97 9.49 -16.02
N ALA A 137 -12.70 8.61 -15.33
CA ALA A 137 -14.10 8.87 -14.96
C ALA A 137 -14.25 9.97 -13.87
N GLN A 138 -13.15 10.34 -13.21
CA GLN A 138 -13.09 11.28 -12.10
C GLN A 138 -12.44 12.61 -12.50
N MET A 139 -12.14 12.80 -13.80
CA MET A 139 -11.42 13.97 -14.33
C MET A 139 -12.05 15.32 -14.01
N ALA A 140 -13.34 15.38 -13.69
CA ALA A 140 -13.99 16.62 -13.27
C ALA A 140 -13.31 17.25 -12.04
N PHE A 141 -12.87 16.43 -11.08
CA PHE A 141 -12.13 16.93 -9.92
C PHE A 141 -10.78 17.53 -10.34
N ALA A 142 -9.97 16.76 -11.09
CA ALA A 142 -8.65 17.21 -11.51
C ALA A 142 -8.71 18.51 -12.33
N ARG A 143 -9.68 18.63 -13.24
CA ARG A 143 -9.90 19.86 -14.03
C ARG A 143 -10.27 21.06 -13.16
N ARG A 144 -11.05 20.88 -12.09
CA ARG A 144 -11.36 21.98 -11.16
C ARG A 144 -10.11 22.45 -10.42
N VAL A 145 -9.29 21.51 -9.93
CA VAL A 145 -8.02 21.85 -9.28
C VAL A 145 -7.09 22.58 -10.25
N ALA A 146 -6.97 22.13 -11.49
CA ALA A 146 -6.16 22.81 -12.50
C ALA A 146 -6.67 24.23 -12.83
N ALA A 147 -7.98 24.45 -12.78
CA ALA A 147 -8.59 25.75 -13.01
C ALA A 147 -8.31 26.76 -11.89
N GLU A 148 -7.76 26.33 -10.74
CA GLU A 148 -7.29 27.25 -9.69
C GLU A 148 -6.07 28.06 -10.14
N GLY A 149 -5.37 27.63 -11.21
CA GLY A 149 -4.21 28.35 -11.75
C GLY A 149 -2.96 28.31 -10.86
N ILE A 150 -2.90 27.34 -9.93
CA ILE A 150 -1.78 27.10 -9.02
C ILE A 150 -1.33 25.64 -9.09
N GLY A 151 -0.03 25.41 -8.96
CA GLY A 151 0.58 24.08 -9.11
C GLY A 151 0.98 23.74 -10.54
N ASP A 152 1.42 22.49 -10.73
CA ASP A 152 1.90 22.02 -12.03
C ASP A 152 0.75 21.68 -12.99
N PRO A 153 0.98 21.75 -14.32
CA PRO A 153 0.00 21.29 -15.30
C PRO A 153 -0.35 19.81 -15.09
N LEU A 154 -1.63 19.46 -15.27
CA LEU A 154 -2.06 18.06 -15.16
C LEU A 154 -1.32 17.17 -16.17
N PRO A 155 -0.87 15.97 -15.74
CA PRO A 155 -0.31 14.99 -16.65
C PRO A 155 -1.35 14.48 -17.64
N ARG A 156 -0.88 13.95 -18.76
CA ARG A 156 -1.75 13.37 -19.80
C ARG A 156 -1.72 11.86 -19.72
N GLY A 157 -2.72 11.28 -19.03
CA GLY A 157 -2.89 9.85 -18.95
C GLY A 157 -1.77 9.15 -18.16
N PRO A 158 -1.73 7.82 -18.21
CA PRO A 158 -0.79 7.04 -17.42
C PRO A 158 0.64 7.18 -17.90
N TYR A 159 1.58 6.80 -17.04
CA TYR A 159 2.96 6.62 -17.46
C TYR A 159 3.04 5.53 -18.55
N PRO A 160 3.76 5.77 -19.66
CA PRO A 160 3.79 4.82 -20.78
C PRO A 160 4.33 3.43 -20.42
N THR A 161 5.16 3.33 -19.38
CA THR A 161 5.79 2.08 -18.96
C THR A 161 5.09 1.39 -17.82
N ASP A 162 4.12 2.04 -17.17
CA ASP A 162 3.37 1.40 -16.10
C ASP A 162 2.42 0.35 -16.69
N HIS A 163 2.38 -0.81 -16.04
CA HIS A 163 1.30 -1.77 -16.28
C HIS A 163 0.17 -1.47 -15.29
N MET A 164 -0.96 -0.96 -15.77
CA MET A 164 -2.12 -0.62 -14.92
C MET A 164 -3.26 -1.62 -15.09
N VAL A 165 -3.88 -1.99 -13.97
CA VAL A 165 -5.06 -2.85 -13.91
C VAL A 165 -6.17 -2.13 -13.16
N ARG A 166 -7.29 -1.88 -13.83
CA ARG A 166 -8.48 -1.35 -13.16
C ARG A 166 -9.07 -2.42 -12.25
N LEU A 167 -9.05 -2.17 -10.94
CA LEU A 167 -9.60 -3.09 -9.94
C LEU A 167 -11.07 -2.76 -9.66
N ARG A 168 -11.41 -1.46 -9.60
CA ARG A 168 -12.74 -0.89 -9.35
C ARG A 168 -12.89 0.47 -10.05
N PRO A 169 -14.09 1.09 -10.06
CA PRO A 169 -14.22 2.46 -10.55
C PRO A 169 -13.29 3.47 -9.86
N ASN A 170 -13.05 3.30 -8.57
CA ASN A 170 -12.23 4.15 -7.70
C ASN A 170 -10.95 3.47 -7.20
N ALA A 171 -10.54 2.34 -7.77
CA ALA A 171 -9.27 1.69 -7.40
C ALA A 171 -8.55 1.12 -8.63
N VAL A 172 -7.24 1.33 -8.67
CA VAL A 172 -6.34 0.84 -9.72
C VAL A 172 -5.13 0.17 -9.07
N GLY A 173 -4.74 -0.99 -9.59
CA GLY A 173 -3.45 -1.60 -9.31
C GLY A 173 -2.47 -1.21 -10.40
N TYR A 174 -1.20 -1.07 -10.07
CA TYR A 174 -0.16 -0.76 -11.04
C TYR A 174 1.15 -1.46 -10.69
N THR A 175 1.97 -1.65 -11.72
CA THR A 175 3.38 -2.01 -11.58
C THR A 175 4.20 -1.00 -12.35
N THR A 176 5.10 -0.31 -11.67
CA THR A 176 6.17 0.49 -12.29
C THR A 176 7.39 -0.42 -12.47
N PRO A 177 7.84 -0.69 -13.72
CA PRO A 177 8.97 -1.57 -13.96
C PRO A 177 10.28 -1.08 -13.33
N ALA A 178 11.21 -2.00 -13.11
CA ALA A 178 12.57 -1.66 -12.68
C ALA A 178 13.22 -0.64 -13.64
N GLY A 179 13.93 0.33 -13.06
CA GLY A 179 14.69 1.35 -13.76
C GLY A 179 13.84 2.39 -14.49
N ARG A 180 12.52 2.41 -14.25
CA ARG A 180 11.59 3.34 -14.88
C ARG A 180 10.96 4.29 -13.87
N GLU A 181 10.64 5.47 -14.35
CA GLU A 181 9.69 6.36 -13.70
C GLU A 181 8.27 5.87 -13.96
N GLY A 182 7.40 6.07 -12.98
CA GLY A 182 6.01 5.64 -13.04
C GLY A 182 5.23 6.13 -11.82
N LEU A 183 3.99 5.70 -11.71
CA LEU A 183 3.13 6.06 -10.58
C LEU A 183 3.73 5.58 -9.25
N GLY A 184 4.47 4.47 -9.24
CA GLY A 184 5.19 4.00 -8.06
C GLY A 184 6.33 4.92 -7.62
N THR A 185 6.80 5.82 -8.48
CA THR A 185 7.88 6.78 -8.19
C THR A 185 7.39 8.21 -7.97
N ASP A 186 6.09 8.47 -7.99
CA ASP A 186 5.48 9.80 -7.74
C ASP A 186 5.54 10.19 -6.24
N SER A 187 6.56 9.76 -5.50
CA SER A 187 6.75 10.04 -4.08
C SER A 187 8.22 9.80 -3.65
N ARG A 188 8.50 9.12 -2.53
CA ARG A 188 9.88 8.94 -2.02
C ARG A 188 10.67 7.83 -2.71
N LEU A 189 9.97 6.81 -3.20
CA LEU A 189 10.58 5.73 -3.98
C LEU A 189 11.03 6.28 -5.34
N VAL A 190 12.29 6.05 -5.70
CA VAL A 190 12.84 6.45 -7.00
C VAL A 190 13.16 5.22 -7.85
N PRO A 191 13.38 5.35 -9.17
CA PRO A 191 13.75 4.20 -10.00
C PRO A 191 14.96 3.43 -9.42
N SER A 192 14.85 2.11 -9.36
CA SER A 192 15.93 1.19 -8.96
C SER A 192 15.90 -0.09 -9.80
N ASP A 193 16.75 -1.05 -9.48
CA ASP A 193 16.81 -2.39 -10.09
C ASP A 193 15.58 -3.28 -9.84
N ARG A 194 14.58 -2.80 -9.09
CA ARG A 194 13.37 -3.57 -8.74
C ARG A 194 12.10 -2.83 -9.14
N PRO A 195 11.04 -3.56 -9.52
CA PRO A 195 9.74 -2.95 -9.78
C PRO A 195 9.11 -2.44 -8.49
N ILE A 196 8.10 -1.60 -8.65
CA ILE A 196 7.22 -1.16 -7.57
C ILE A 196 5.82 -1.62 -7.95
N ASP A 197 5.24 -2.48 -7.11
CA ASP A 197 3.83 -2.83 -7.22
C ASP A 197 3.01 -1.92 -6.31
N GLY A 198 1.84 -1.50 -6.74
CA GLY A 198 1.05 -0.57 -5.95
C GLY A 198 -0.43 -0.59 -6.24
N VAL A 199 -1.16 0.05 -5.33
CA VAL A 199 -2.59 0.32 -5.49
C VAL A 199 -2.85 1.79 -5.14
N ALA A 200 -3.67 2.44 -5.97
CA ALA A 200 -4.22 3.75 -5.68
C ALA A 200 -5.74 3.62 -5.54
N VAL A 201 -6.28 4.17 -4.46
CA VAL A 201 -7.69 4.11 -4.09
C VAL A 201 -8.18 5.52 -3.83
N LEU A 202 -9.21 5.93 -4.56
CA LEU A 202 -9.91 7.18 -4.32
C LEU A 202 -11.08 6.95 -3.37
N ASP A 203 -11.08 7.67 -2.27
CA ASP A 203 -12.31 7.93 -1.54
C ASP A 203 -13.00 9.12 -2.19
N THR A 204 -14.10 8.84 -2.89
CA THR A 204 -14.87 9.87 -3.58
C THR A 204 -15.99 10.43 -2.70
N SER A 205 -16.06 10.05 -1.42
CA SER A 205 -16.93 10.69 -0.44
C SER A 205 -16.28 11.99 0.05
N GLY A 206 -17.10 12.99 0.36
CA GLY A 206 -16.62 14.28 0.85
C GLY A 206 -15.63 14.97 -0.09
N ASP A 207 -14.47 15.34 0.46
CA ASP A 207 -13.48 16.23 -0.17
C ASP A 207 -12.53 15.54 -1.16
N TRP A 208 -12.80 14.28 -1.53
CA TRP A 208 -11.97 13.45 -2.40
C TRP A 208 -10.59 13.17 -1.82
N ASN A 209 -10.40 11.99 -1.23
CA ASN A 209 -9.11 11.59 -0.68
C ASN A 209 -8.46 10.52 -1.55
N LEU A 210 -7.13 10.50 -1.54
CA LEU A 210 -6.34 9.44 -2.16
C LEU A 210 -5.63 8.65 -1.07
N LEU A 211 -5.76 7.33 -1.12
CA LEU A 211 -4.86 6.40 -0.45
C LEU A 211 -4.02 5.69 -1.51
N LYS A 212 -2.70 5.72 -1.38
CA LYS A 212 -1.76 5.11 -2.31
C LYS A 212 -0.76 4.24 -1.55
N LEU A 213 -0.64 2.99 -1.95
CA LEU A 213 0.32 2.05 -1.41
C LEU A 213 1.32 1.65 -2.50
N ASP A 214 2.61 1.81 -2.20
CA ASP A 214 3.74 1.41 -3.03
C ASP A 214 4.56 0.35 -2.31
N VAL A 215 4.89 -0.74 -3.00
CA VAL A 215 5.58 -1.91 -2.45
C VAL A 215 6.77 -2.27 -3.33
N ARG A 216 7.98 -2.16 -2.80
CA ARG A 216 9.22 -2.68 -3.37
C ARG A 216 9.88 -3.61 -2.36
N LEU A 217 9.88 -4.90 -2.65
CA LEU A 217 10.42 -5.91 -1.74
C LEU A 217 11.73 -6.52 -2.28
N PRO A 218 12.60 -7.04 -1.40
CA PRO A 218 13.70 -7.90 -1.83
C PRO A 218 13.18 -9.13 -2.58
N ALA A 219 13.99 -9.72 -3.48
CA ALA A 219 13.62 -10.94 -4.22
C ALA A 219 13.07 -12.05 -3.31
N ALA A 220 13.74 -12.28 -2.18
CA ALA A 220 13.37 -13.33 -1.22
C ALA A 220 11.98 -13.13 -0.60
N GLN A 221 11.43 -11.91 -0.68
CA GLN A 221 10.15 -11.52 -0.09
C GLN A 221 9.12 -11.10 -1.15
N ALA A 222 9.42 -11.24 -2.45
CA ALA A 222 8.53 -10.79 -3.53
C ALA A 222 7.11 -11.38 -3.42
N GLY A 223 6.97 -12.61 -2.91
CA GLY A 223 5.67 -13.25 -2.67
C GLY A 223 4.78 -12.56 -1.63
N LEU A 224 5.32 -11.63 -0.83
CA LEU A 224 4.55 -10.86 0.15
C LEU A 224 3.84 -9.64 -0.46
N ALA A 225 4.16 -9.22 -1.68
CA ALA A 225 3.53 -8.05 -2.30
C ALA A 225 2.01 -8.22 -2.42
N THR A 226 1.56 -9.36 -2.95
CA THR A 226 0.13 -9.67 -3.12
C THR A 226 -0.67 -9.59 -1.81
N PRO A 227 -0.30 -10.28 -0.71
CA PRO A 227 -1.05 -10.18 0.54
C PRO A 227 -1.01 -8.78 1.16
N ILE A 228 0.08 -8.02 0.99
CA ILE A 228 0.16 -6.62 1.44
C ILE A 228 -0.83 -5.74 0.67
N LEU A 229 -0.80 -5.77 -0.67
CA LEU A 229 -1.68 -4.96 -1.52
C LEU A 229 -3.16 -5.32 -1.34
N ASN A 230 -3.48 -6.61 -1.21
CA ASN A 230 -4.86 -7.07 -1.05
C ASN A 230 -5.48 -6.66 0.29
N ALA A 231 -4.68 -6.43 1.33
CA ALA A 231 -5.19 -5.97 2.61
C ALA A 231 -5.72 -4.53 2.55
N GLU A 232 -5.17 -3.71 1.66
CA GLU A 232 -5.55 -2.30 1.50
C GLU A 232 -6.74 -2.09 0.57
N LEU A 233 -7.09 -3.09 -0.24
CA LEU A 233 -8.28 -3.01 -1.06
C LEU A 233 -9.54 -3.15 -0.18
N PRO A 234 -10.49 -2.20 -0.23
CA PRO A 234 -11.71 -2.29 0.55
C PRO A 234 -12.44 -3.62 0.28
N ARG A 235 -12.71 -4.39 1.34
CA ARG A 235 -13.48 -5.64 1.22
C ARG A 235 -14.87 -5.32 0.65
N ARG A 236 -15.33 -6.09 -0.33
CA ARG A 236 -16.69 -5.91 -0.87
C ARG A 236 -17.70 -6.01 0.28
N GLY A 237 -18.54 -5.00 0.46
CA GLY A 237 -19.65 -5.03 1.41
C GLY A 237 -19.44 -4.36 2.77
N VAL A 238 -18.28 -3.77 3.06
CA VAL A 238 -18.09 -2.97 4.29
C VAL A 238 -18.04 -1.49 3.89
N ARG A 239 -19.15 -0.78 4.11
CA ARG A 239 -19.10 0.68 4.23
C ARG A 239 -18.34 0.97 5.53
N ARG A 240 -17.27 1.77 5.46
CA ARG A 240 -16.75 2.43 6.65
C ARG A 240 -17.73 3.49 7.08
#